data_AF-A0AAN6LU27-F1
#
_entry.id   AF-A0AAN6LU27-F1
#
_cell.length_a   1.000
_cell.length_b   1.000
_cell.length_c   1.000
_cell.angle_alpha   90.00
_cell.angle_beta   90.00
_cell.angle_gamma   90.00
#
_symmetry.space_group_name_H-M   'P 1'
#
loop_
_entity.id
_entity.type
_entity.pdbx_description
1 polymer ?
#
loop_
_entity_poly.entity_id
_entity_poly.type
_entity_poly.pdbx_seq_one_letter_code
_entity_poly.pdbx_strand_id
1 'polypeptide(L)'
;MSLIDTVYPVNPELLDDEIMAWTVAIGEVDESAFDFYHEELEKHLAFIRDVKLAHSITQAVESDTDEIIEASHDAIQTQGNLEPVARIGHDDPTLGKLPVAGPASVVASEKATDEEKLTCGYLAKSLEDDEYSSDSEPEAGPSIPHMQLQARAPDERYQERYECVVCFQRFREKHIIKLPCRDQYCNECLKQHVLASITRGNLNLFPPSCHRRPISDEVIASILNEEELELLRRAEVEKATTRKTYCAAVDCGEFIEPEAIDDTKAYCTHCSAHTCIKCRSLFHAGDCIPDEEVTGVIQLSDQQNWQQCFSCNRVVEKMGFGCNHMT
;
A
#
# COMPACT_ATOMS: atom_id res chain seq x y z
N MET A 1 38.23 -28.08 -36.91
CA MET A 1 39.43 -27.67 -36.14
C MET A 1 38.91 -26.92 -34.92
N SER A 2 38.43 -27.60 -33.87
CA SER A 2 39.20 -28.25 -32.79
C SER A 2 40.13 -27.30 -32.05
N LEU A 3 39.83 -27.08 -30.77
CA LEU A 3 40.70 -26.76 -29.62
C LEU A 3 39.74 -26.69 -28.41
N ILE A 4 39.27 -27.82 -27.87
CA ILE A 4 39.92 -28.75 -26.91
C ILE A 4 40.22 -28.05 -25.57
N ASP A 5 39.33 -28.36 -24.61
CA ASP A 5 39.59 -28.79 -23.23
C ASP A 5 40.76 -28.21 -22.44
N THR A 6 40.43 -27.42 -21.42
CA THR A 6 41.14 -27.44 -20.15
C THR A 6 40.15 -27.79 -19.03
N VAL A 7 39.86 -29.08 -18.90
CA VAL A 7 39.25 -29.65 -17.70
C VAL A 7 40.37 -29.84 -16.68
N TYR A 8 40.32 -29.09 -15.58
CA TYR A 8 41.12 -29.39 -14.40
C TYR A 8 40.68 -30.76 -13.85
N PRO A 9 41.59 -31.68 -13.52
CA PRO A 9 41.22 -32.95 -12.93
C PRO A 9 40.68 -32.69 -11.52
N VAL A 10 39.36 -32.80 -11.36
CA VAL A 10 38.71 -32.86 -10.05
C VAL A 10 39.07 -34.21 -9.46
N ASN A 11 39.74 -34.20 -8.30
CA ASN A 11 40.17 -35.40 -7.60
C ASN A 11 38.91 -36.17 -7.11
N PRO A 12 38.67 -37.41 -7.56
CA PRO A 12 37.45 -38.15 -7.22
C PRO A 12 37.29 -38.41 -5.71
N GLU A 13 38.40 -38.52 -4.98
CA GLU A 13 38.36 -38.81 -3.54
C GLU A 13 37.89 -37.62 -2.69
N LEU A 14 37.96 -36.39 -3.19
CA LEU A 14 37.41 -35.20 -2.51
C LEU A 14 35.92 -34.99 -2.78
N LEU A 15 35.40 -35.59 -3.86
CA LEU A 15 33.99 -35.46 -4.23
C LEU A 15 33.10 -36.36 -3.37
N ASP A 16 33.60 -37.53 -2.97
CA ASP A 16 32.85 -38.45 -2.10
C ASP A 16 32.74 -37.89 -0.66
N ASP A 17 33.74 -37.19 -0.15
CA ASP A 17 33.68 -36.54 1.17
C ASP A 17 32.75 -35.32 1.18
N GLU A 18 32.72 -34.51 0.11
CA GLU A 18 31.76 -33.42 -0.04
C GLU A 18 30.34 -33.95 -0.28
N ILE A 19 30.14 -34.98 -1.12
CA ILE A 19 28.82 -35.56 -1.35
C ILE A 19 28.30 -36.24 -0.07
N MET A 20 29.16 -36.87 0.73
CA MET A 20 28.79 -37.42 2.04
C MET A 20 28.50 -36.30 3.05
N ALA A 21 29.21 -35.18 3.02
CA ALA A 21 28.89 -34.02 3.85
C ALA A 21 27.55 -33.37 3.48
N TRP A 22 27.23 -33.28 2.17
CA TRP A 22 25.94 -32.78 1.70
C TRP A 22 24.81 -33.80 1.93
N THR A 23 25.03 -35.11 1.80
CA THR A 23 24.01 -36.11 2.13
C THR A 23 23.77 -36.28 3.63
N VAL A 24 24.78 -36.04 4.49
CA VAL A 24 24.60 -35.92 5.94
C VAL A 24 23.86 -34.61 6.28
N ALA A 25 24.17 -33.49 5.61
CA ALA A 25 23.46 -32.22 5.79
C ALA A 25 22.02 -32.23 5.26
N ILE A 26 21.73 -33.01 4.21
CA ILE A 26 20.37 -33.25 3.68
C ILE A 26 19.66 -34.35 4.49
N GLY A 27 20.38 -35.15 5.29
CA GLY A 27 19.84 -36.17 6.18
C GLY A 27 19.25 -35.63 7.48
N GLU A 28 19.47 -34.35 7.78
CA GLU A 28 18.85 -33.60 8.88
C GLU A 28 17.92 -32.50 8.32
N VAL A 29 17.11 -32.84 7.31
CA VAL A 29 15.87 -32.06 7.11
C VAL A 29 15.06 -32.30 8.37
N ASP A 30 14.91 -31.26 9.18
CA ASP A 30 14.09 -31.25 10.37
C ASP A 30 12.68 -31.74 9.98
N GLU A 31 12.43 -33.03 10.19
CA GLU A 31 11.19 -33.72 9.80
C GLU A 31 9.99 -32.95 10.35
N SER A 32 10.17 -32.32 11.52
CA SER A 32 9.19 -31.45 12.16
C SER A 32 8.90 -30.15 11.40
N ALA A 33 9.90 -29.53 10.77
CA ALA A 33 9.73 -28.32 9.97
C ALA A 33 9.05 -28.61 8.63
N PHE A 34 9.37 -29.76 8.03
CA PHE A 34 8.70 -30.24 6.82
C PHE A 34 7.25 -30.64 7.10
N ASP A 35 6.99 -31.34 8.20
CA ASP A 35 5.65 -31.73 8.62
C ASP A 35 4.78 -30.51 8.95
N PHE A 36 5.33 -29.51 9.65
CA PHE A 36 4.62 -28.25 9.92
C PHE A 36 4.24 -27.52 8.63
N TYR A 37 5.17 -27.43 7.68
CA TYR A 37 4.89 -26.84 6.37
C TYR A 37 3.88 -27.65 5.55
N HIS A 38 3.92 -28.98 5.66
CA HIS A 38 2.95 -29.86 5.02
C HIS A 38 1.55 -29.66 5.60
N GLU A 39 1.43 -29.61 6.92
CA GLU A 39 0.16 -29.35 7.62
C GLU A 39 -0.42 -27.99 7.25
N GLU A 40 0.42 -26.96 7.16
CA GLU A 40 0.02 -25.61 6.72
C GLU A 40 -0.50 -25.61 5.27
N LEU A 41 0.19 -26.31 4.37
CA LEU A 41 -0.29 -26.48 2.99
C LEU A 41 -1.61 -27.24 2.92
N GLU A 42 -1.81 -28.26 3.75
CA GLU A 42 -3.08 -28.99 3.81
C GLU A 42 -4.23 -28.10 4.30
N LYS A 43 -4.00 -27.24 5.29
CA LYS A 43 -4.97 -26.24 5.75
C LYS A 43 -5.36 -25.27 4.65
N HIS A 44 -4.37 -24.72 3.92
CA HIS A 44 -4.64 -23.85 2.78
C HIS A 44 -5.39 -24.57 1.65
N LEU A 45 -5.07 -25.83 1.37
CA LEU A 45 -5.80 -26.63 0.38
C LEU A 45 -7.25 -26.88 0.81
N ALA A 46 -7.51 -27.16 2.07
CA ALA A 46 -8.86 -27.31 2.62
C ALA A 46 -9.64 -26.00 2.46
N PHE A 47 -9.05 -24.86 2.84
CA PHE A 47 -9.65 -23.55 2.67
C PHE A 47 -10.04 -23.26 1.21
N ILE A 48 -9.14 -23.51 0.26
CA ILE A 48 -9.42 -23.29 -1.16
C ILE A 48 -10.56 -24.20 -1.66
N ARG A 49 -10.65 -25.44 -1.17
CA ARG A 49 -11.76 -26.34 -1.50
C ARG A 49 -13.08 -25.80 -0.95
N ASP A 50 -13.09 -25.27 0.26
CA ASP A 50 -14.28 -24.70 0.89
C ASP A 50 -14.74 -23.44 0.15
N VAL A 51 -13.82 -22.58 -0.26
CA VAL A 51 -14.14 -21.41 -1.11
C VAL A 51 -14.73 -21.83 -2.45
N LYS A 52 -14.17 -22.87 -3.09
CA LYS A 52 -14.72 -23.42 -4.34
C LYS A 52 -16.12 -24.01 -4.14
N LEU A 53 -16.34 -24.71 -3.03
CA LEU A 53 -17.65 -25.26 -2.68
C LEU A 53 -18.66 -24.13 -2.45
N ALA A 54 -18.30 -23.11 -1.66
CA ALA A 54 -19.14 -21.95 -1.42
C ALA A 54 -19.51 -21.24 -2.72
N HIS A 55 -18.54 -21.03 -3.62
CA HIS A 55 -18.80 -20.43 -4.92
C HIS A 55 -19.73 -21.29 -5.79
N SER A 56 -19.55 -22.61 -5.78
CA SER A 56 -20.44 -23.54 -6.48
C SER A 56 -21.86 -23.52 -5.93
N ILE A 57 -22.02 -23.39 -4.60
CA ILE A 57 -23.34 -23.26 -3.96
C ILE A 57 -24.00 -21.95 -4.39
N THR A 58 -23.26 -20.83 -4.34
CA THR A 58 -23.79 -19.54 -4.81
C THR A 58 -24.23 -19.60 -6.26
N GLN A 59 -23.41 -20.19 -7.13
CA GLN A 59 -23.73 -20.33 -8.55
C GLN A 59 -24.95 -21.23 -8.78
N ALA A 60 -25.09 -22.33 -8.03
CA ALA A 60 -26.27 -23.19 -8.10
C ALA A 60 -27.53 -22.45 -7.64
N VAL A 61 -27.45 -21.69 -6.54
CA VAL A 61 -28.57 -20.87 -6.07
C VAL A 61 -28.96 -19.84 -7.14
N GLU A 62 -28.01 -19.10 -7.72
CA GLU A 62 -28.30 -18.12 -8.77
C GLU A 62 -28.95 -18.74 -10.02
N SER A 63 -28.44 -19.90 -10.46
CA SER A 63 -28.99 -20.62 -11.61
C SER A 63 -30.39 -21.16 -11.33
N ASP A 64 -30.58 -21.77 -10.17
CA ASP A 64 -31.80 -22.51 -9.84
C ASP A 64 -32.86 -21.57 -9.23
N THR A 65 -32.55 -20.29 -8.99
CA THR A 65 -33.48 -19.33 -8.36
C THR A 65 -34.81 -19.25 -9.10
N ASP A 66 -34.78 -19.13 -10.43
CA ASP A 66 -36.01 -18.99 -11.22
C ASP A 66 -36.85 -20.28 -11.20
N GLU A 67 -36.20 -21.46 -11.27
CA GLU A 67 -36.87 -22.77 -11.18
C GLU A 67 -37.44 -23.03 -9.78
N ILE A 68 -36.73 -22.62 -8.72
CA ILE A 68 -37.19 -22.70 -7.33
C ILE A 68 -38.41 -21.79 -7.12
N ILE A 69 -38.38 -20.58 -7.69
CA ILE A 69 -39.53 -19.65 -7.63
C ILE A 69 -40.74 -20.27 -8.32
N GLU A 70 -40.58 -20.82 -9.52
CA GLU A 70 -41.68 -21.46 -10.27
C GLU A 70 -42.24 -22.68 -9.53
N ALA A 71 -41.39 -23.58 -9.05
CA ALA A 71 -41.79 -24.75 -8.27
C ALA A 71 -42.49 -24.37 -6.94
N SER A 72 -42.04 -23.28 -6.30
CA SER A 72 -42.67 -22.78 -5.07
C SER A 72 -44.07 -22.20 -5.34
N HIS A 73 -44.26 -21.53 -6.47
CA HIS A 73 -45.55 -20.99 -6.88
C HIS A 73 -46.54 -22.12 -7.23
N ASP A 74 -46.07 -23.17 -7.92
CA ASP A 74 -46.88 -24.37 -8.21
C ASP A 74 -47.25 -25.16 -6.95
N ALA A 75 -46.35 -25.24 -5.97
CA ALA A 75 -46.63 -25.81 -4.65
C ALA A 75 -47.70 -25.01 -3.87
N ILE A 76 -47.66 -23.67 -3.95
CA ILE A 76 -48.68 -22.80 -3.33
C ILE A 76 -50.02 -22.94 -4.03
N GLN A 77 -50.04 -23.03 -5.38
CA GLN A 77 -51.29 -23.25 -6.12
C GLN A 77 -51.91 -24.62 -5.84
N THR A 78 -51.11 -25.68 -5.74
CA THR A 78 -51.60 -27.02 -5.37
C THR A 78 -52.12 -27.06 -3.93
N GLN A 79 -51.49 -26.36 -2.99
CA GLN A 79 -52.02 -26.19 -1.61
C GLN A 79 -53.32 -25.37 -1.58
N GLY A 80 -53.42 -24.29 -2.35
CA GLY A 80 -54.63 -23.49 -2.50
C GLY A 80 -55.81 -24.27 -3.11
N ASN A 81 -55.52 -25.28 -3.94
CA ASN A 81 -56.51 -26.17 -4.54
C ASN A 81 -56.92 -27.35 -3.63
N LEU A 82 -56.27 -27.57 -2.48
CA LEU A 82 -56.63 -28.57 -1.46
C LEU A 82 -57.54 -28.02 -0.34
N GLU A 83 -57.59 -26.69 -0.17
CA GLU A 83 -58.51 -26.00 0.76
C GLU A 83 -60.02 -26.25 0.52
N PRO A 84 -60.53 -26.55 -0.71
CA PRO A 84 -61.93 -26.92 -0.88
C PRO A 84 -62.23 -28.39 -0.56
N VAL A 85 -61.24 -29.29 -0.57
CA VAL A 85 -61.45 -30.74 -0.37
C VAL A 85 -61.56 -31.10 1.12
N ALA A 86 -60.98 -30.28 2.00
CA ALA A 86 -61.14 -30.43 3.46
C ALA A 86 -62.48 -29.90 4.01
N ARG A 87 -63.37 -29.34 3.17
CA ARG A 87 -64.71 -28.86 3.58
C ARG A 87 -65.84 -29.86 3.36
N ILE A 88 -65.54 -31.07 2.90
CA ILE A 88 -66.52 -32.17 2.79
C ILE A 88 -66.07 -33.29 3.73
N GLY A 89 -66.25 -33.08 5.03
CA GLY A 89 -65.78 -34.01 6.05
C GLY A 89 -66.21 -33.62 7.45
N HIS A 90 -67.52 -33.58 7.65
CA HIS A 90 -68.25 -33.81 8.90
C HIS A 90 -67.80 -33.10 10.21
N ASP A 91 -68.78 -32.38 10.75
CA ASP A 91 -69.05 -32.19 12.17
C ASP A 91 -68.49 -33.31 13.08
N ASP A 92 -67.34 -33.06 13.72
CA ASP A 92 -66.92 -33.80 14.93
C ASP A 92 -66.42 -32.79 15.99
N PRO A 93 -67.11 -32.64 17.13
CA PRO A 93 -66.84 -31.59 18.10
C PRO A 93 -65.73 -31.96 19.11
N THR A 94 -64.57 -32.48 18.68
CA THR A 94 -63.52 -32.90 19.64
C THR A 94 -62.05 -32.52 19.34
N LEU A 95 -61.72 -31.73 18.32
CA LEU A 95 -60.30 -31.32 18.07
C LEU A 95 -60.04 -29.82 18.30
N GLY A 96 -59.11 -29.55 19.21
CA GLY A 96 -58.72 -28.22 19.67
C GLY A 96 -58.11 -27.34 18.57
N LYS A 97 -58.29 -26.02 18.75
CA LYS A 97 -57.77 -24.97 17.87
C LYS A 97 -56.24 -25.04 17.72
N LEU A 98 -55.76 -25.20 16.50
CA LEU A 98 -54.36 -24.94 16.13
C LEU A 98 -54.18 -23.45 15.75
N PRO A 99 -53.01 -22.83 16.03
CA PRO A 99 -52.77 -21.43 15.74
C PRO A 99 -52.57 -21.21 14.24
N VAL A 100 -53.36 -20.29 13.67
CA VAL A 100 -53.18 -19.80 12.30
C VAL A 100 -51.97 -18.87 12.27
N ALA A 101 -50.93 -19.23 11.53
CA ALA A 101 -49.79 -18.37 11.23
C ALA A 101 -50.22 -17.29 10.22
N GLY A 102 -49.86 -16.03 10.51
CA GLY A 102 -50.18 -14.86 9.67
C GLY A 102 -49.40 -14.81 8.35
N PRO A 103 -49.77 -13.86 7.46
CA PRO A 103 -49.34 -13.87 6.06
C PRO A 103 -47.86 -13.49 5.91
N ALA A 104 -47.13 -14.25 5.09
CA ALA A 104 -45.78 -13.92 4.65
C ALA A 104 -45.85 -12.75 3.64
N SER A 105 -45.17 -11.65 3.96
CA SER A 105 -45.02 -10.51 3.05
C SER A 105 -43.88 -10.77 2.07
N VAL A 106 -44.20 -10.68 0.78
CA VAL A 106 -43.28 -10.63 -0.35
C VAL A 106 -42.37 -9.40 -0.26
N VAL A 107 -41.05 -9.60 -0.37
CA VAL A 107 -40.09 -8.56 -0.74
C VAL A 107 -39.72 -8.76 -2.21
N ALA A 108 -40.07 -7.79 -3.05
CA ALA A 108 -39.61 -7.72 -4.42
C ALA A 108 -38.12 -7.33 -4.43
N SER A 109 -37.28 -8.17 -5.04
CA SER A 109 -35.87 -7.83 -5.26
C SER A 109 -35.73 -7.07 -6.58
N GLU A 110 -35.26 -5.82 -6.48
CA GLU A 110 -34.82 -5.02 -7.63
C GLU A 110 -33.54 -5.65 -8.22
N LYS A 111 -33.42 -5.61 -9.56
CA LYS A 111 -32.26 -6.15 -10.29
C LYS A 111 -30.99 -5.37 -9.96
N ALA A 112 -29.97 -6.05 -9.45
CA ALA A 112 -28.61 -5.52 -9.33
C ALA A 112 -27.96 -5.38 -10.73
N THR A 113 -27.24 -4.27 -10.94
CA THR A 113 -26.56 -3.94 -12.19
C THR A 113 -25.18 -4.61 -12.31
N ASP A 114 -24.70 -4.77 -13.56
CA ASP A 114 -23.60 -5.64 -14.02
C ASP A 114 -22.16 -5.34 -13.52
N GLU A 115 -21.94 -4.55 -12.46
CA GLU A 115 -20.58 -4.14 -12.04
C GLU A 115 -19.93 -5.04 -10.96
N GLU A 116 -20.67 -5.99 -10.39
CA GLU A 116 -20.24 -6.77 -9.21
C GLU A 116 -19.58 -8.14 -9.52
N LYS A 117 -19.26 -8.43 -10.78
CA LYS A 117 -18.61 -9.70 -11.17
C LYS A 117 -17.07 -9.66 -11.16
N LEU A 118 -16.44 -8.51 -10.90
CA LEU A 118 -14.99 -8.33 -11.06
C LEU A 118 -14.18 -8.43 -9.74
N THR A 119 -14.84 -8.61 -8.59
CA THR A 119 -14.18 -8.51 -7.27
C THR A 119 -13.91 -9.85 -6.56
N CYS A 120 -14.20 -10.99 -7.18
CA CYS A 120 -13.96 -12.31 -6.59
C CYS A 120 -12.53 -12.87 -6.80
N GLY A 121 -11.62 -12.13 -7.44
CA GLY A 121 -10.26 -12.61 -7.73
C GLY A 121 -9.19 -12.28 -6.69
N TYR A 122 -9.44 -11.39 -5.73
CA TYR A 122 -8.37 -10.77 -4.91
C TYR A 122 -8.42 -11.06 -3.40
N LEU A 123 -9.39 -11.84 -2.92
CA LEU A 123 -9.51 -12.18 -1.49
C LEU A 123 -8.83 -13.51 -1.18
N ALA A 124 -7.52 -13.59 -1.42
CA ALA A 124 -6.70 -14.75 -1.06
C ALA A 124 -5.40 -14.38 -0.33
N LYS A 125 -5.33 -13.20 0.29
CA LYS A 125 -4.22 -12.84 1.16
C LYS A 125 -4.71 -12.13 2.41
N SER A 126 -4.18 -12.62 3.53
CA SER A 126 -4.17 -11.99 4.86
C SER A 126 -5.35 -12.33 5.76
N LEU A 127 -5.25 -13.48 6.44
CA LEU A 127 -5.56 -13.61 7.86
C LEU A 127 -4.63 -14.68 8.44
N GLU A 128 -3.42 -14.26 8.82
CA GLU A 128 -2.65 -14.91 9.87
C GLU A 128 -2.98 -14.18 11.18
N ASP A 129 -2.95 -14.93 12.27
CA ASP A 129 -3.07 -14.52 13.67
C ASP A 129 -4.49 -14.33 14.22
N ASP A 130 -5.02 -15.41 14.82
CA ASP A 130 -5.73 -15.32 16.10
C ASP A 130 -5.65 -16.67 16.83
N GLU A 131 -4.84 -16.70 17.88
CA GLU A 131 -4.66 -17.81 18.80
C GLU A 131 -5.91 -17.93 19.71
N TYR A 132 -6.83 -18.84 19.37
CA TYR A 132 -8.04 -19.08 20.16
C TYR A 132 -7.98 -20.44 20.87
N SER A 133 -7.83 -20.39 22.19
CA SER A 133 -7.88 -21.52 23.12
C SER A 133 -9.25 -22.21 23.09
N SER A 134 -9.25 -23.50 22.76
CA SER A 134 -10.40 -24.42 22.83
C SER A 134 -10.67 -24.87 24.27
N ASP A 135 -11.93 -24.81 24.71
CA ASP A 135 -12.62 -25.96 25.32
C ASP A 135 -14.11 -25.67 25.54
N SER A 136 -14.95 -26.01 24.56
CA SER A 136 -16.41 -26.17 24.73
C SER A 136 -16.97 -26.97 23.55
N GLU A 137 -17.52 -28.15 23.85
CA GLU A 137 -18.25 -29.03 22.93
C GLU A 137 -19.33 -28.28 22.12
N PRO A 138 -19.59 -28.65 20.85
CA PRO A 138 -20.61 -27.99 20.03
C PRO A 138 -22.01 -28.46 20.43
N GLU A 139 -22.65 -27.77 21.38
CA GLU A 139 -24.10 -27.89 21.57
C GLU A 139 -24.83 -27.30 20.36
N ALA A 140 -25.71 -28.10 19.75
CA ALA A 140 -26.59 -27.67 18.66
C ALA A 140 -27.57 -26.60 19.19
N GLY A 141 -27.19 -25.33 19.03
CA GLY A 141 -28.02 -24.19 19.36
C GLY A 141 -29.29 -24.13 18.50
N PRO A 142 -30.35 -23.44 18.97
CA PRO A 142 -31.61 -23.34 18.25
C PRO A 142 -31.44 -22.71 16.86
N SER A 143 -32.09 -23.30 15.86
CA SER A 143 -32.08 -22.82 14.47
C SER A 143 -32.59 -21.37 14.41
N ILE A 144 -31.68 -20.43 14.18
CA ILE A 144 -32.03 -19.03 13.95
C ILE A 144 -32.56 -18.94 12.51
N PRO A 145 -33.76 -18.40 12.27
CA PRO A 145 -34.28 -18.26 10.92
C PRO A 145 -33.38 -17.35 10.09
N HIS A 146 -33.24 -17.63 8.79
CA HIS A 146 -32.38 -16.88 7.86
C HIS A 146 -32.59 -15.37 7.92
N MET A 147 -33.84 -14.93 8.06
CA MET A 147 -34.22 -13.53 8.21
C MET A 147 -33.62 -12.87 9.47
N GLN A 148 -33.41 -13.65 10.53
CA GLN A 148 -32.81 -13.20 11.78
C GLN A 148 -31.29 -13.32 11.79
N LEU A 149 -30.71 -14.18 10.94
CA LEU A 149 -29.29 -14.14 10.56
C LEU A 149 -28.98 -12.94 9.66
N GLN A 150 -29.87 -12.58 8.73
CA GLN A 150 -29.75 -11.35 7.93
C GLN A 150 -29.92 -10.08 8.79
N ALA A 151 -30.81 -10.12 9.80
CA ALA A 151 -30.95 -9.04 10.77
C ALA A 151 -29.79 -8.99 11.80
N ARG A 152 -29.10 -10.12 12.01
CA ARG A 152 -27.87 -10.26 12.81
C ARG A 152 -26.60 -10.26 11.97
N ALA A 153 -26.68 -10.01 10.65
CA ALA A 153 -25.50 -9.91 9.82
C ALA A 153 -24.61 -8.89 10.52
N PRO A 154 -23.40 -9.30 10.95
CA PRO A 154 -22.53 -8.38 11.65
C PRO A 154 -22.29 -7.24 10.68
N ASP A 155 -22.75 -6.09 11.14
CA ASP A 155 -22.56 -4.77 10.62
C ASP A 155 -21.31 -4.67 9.72
N GLU A 156 -21.49 -4.71 8.39
CA GLU A 156 -20.48 -4.19 7.45
C GLU A 156 -20.12 -2.72 7.76
N ARG A 157 -20.85 -2.07 8.68
CA ARG A 157 -20.63 -0.72 9.20
C ARG A 157 -19.77 -0.67 10.47
N TYR A 158 -19.27 -1.80 11.00
CA TYR A 158 -18.20 -1.82 12.01
C TYR A 158 -16.80 -2.00 11.42
N GLN A 159 -16.62 -1.79 10.11
CA GLN A 159 -15.29 -1.44 9.61
C GLN A 159 -14.86 -0.17 10.30
N GLU A 160 -13.92 -0.25 11.24
CA GLU A 160 -13.35 0.91 11.93
C GLU A 160 -12.93 1.93 10.87
N ARG A 161 -13.69 3.01 10.75
CA ARG A 161 -13.41 4.08 9.80
C ARG A 161 -12.52 5.07 10.50
N TYR A 162 -11.28 5.17 10.02
CA TYR A 162 -10.27 6.07 10.54
C TYR A 162 -10.36 7.42 9.83
N GLU A 163 -10.12 8.51 10.57
CA GLU A 163 -10.24 9.87 10.06
C GLU A 163 -8.85 10.44 9.76
N CYS A 164 -8.65 10.95 8.54
CA CYS A 164 -7.40 11.59 8.15
C CYS A 164 -7.25 12.97 8.81
N VAL A 165 -6.10 13.25 9.42
CA VAL A 165 -5.82 14.53 10.11
C VAL A 165 -5.77 15.75 9.16
N VAL A 166 -5.59 15.53 7.85
CA VAL A 166 -5.44 16.60 6.86
C VAL A 166 -6.77 16.93 6.18
N CYS A 167 -7.44 15.92 5.60
CA CYS A 167 -8.67 16.13 4.84
C CYS A 167 -9.95 15.86 5.65
N PHE A 168 -9.83 15.34 6.88
CA PHE A 168 -10.95 14.97 7.76
C PHE A 168 -11.95 13.97 7.14
N GLN A 169 -11.55 13.27 6.08
CA GLN A 169 -12.33 12.21 5.48
C GLN A 169 -12.08 10.88 6.18
N ARG A 170 -13.09 10.01 6.13
CA ARG A 170 -13.09 8.69 6.77
C ARG A 170 -12.72 7.60 5.78
N PHE A 171 -11.75 6.77 6.14
CA PHE A 171 -11.20 5.72 5.30
C PHE A 171 -11.18 4.37 6.03
N ARG A 172 -11.13 3.28 5.25
CA ARG A 172 -10.87 1.93 5.77
C ARG A 172 -9.40 1.80 6.15
N GLU A 173 -9.08 0.85 7.02
CA GLU A 173 -7.72 0.57 7.49
C GLU A 173 -6.67 0.52 6.37
N LYS A 174 -6.97 -0.20 5.27
CA LYS A 174 -6.07 -0.31 4.10
C LYS A 174 -5.67 1.01 3.43
N HIS A 175 -6.43 2.09 3.63
CA HIS A 175 -6.17 3.39 3.01
C HIS A 175 -5.73 4.44 4.04
N ILE A 176 -5.46 4.02 5.28
CA ILE A 176 -4.98 4.87 6.37
C ILE A 176 -3.65 4.35 6.86
N ILE A 177 -2.70 5.28 6.98
CA ILE A 177 -1.39 5.02 7.53
C ILE A 177 -1.32 5.68 8.90
N LYS A 178 -1.07 4.85 9.92
CA LYS A 178 -0.84 5.29 11.30
C LYS A 178 0.66 5.50 11.48
N LEU A 179 1.08 6.74 11.66
CA LEU A 179 2.48 7.07 11.92
C LEU A 179 2.82 6.84 13.41
N PRO A 180 4.11 6.66 13.77
CA PRO A 180 4.53 6.49 15.17
C PRO A 180 4.23 7.72 16.06
N CYS A 181 3.91 8.87 15.46
CA CYS A 181 3.40 10.06 16.14
C CYS A 181 1.94 9.93 16.60
N ARG A 182 1.23 8.83 16.26
CA ARG A 182 -0.21 8.55 16.45
C ARG A 182 -1.15 9.26 15.48
N ASP A 183 -0.62 10.11 14.60
CA ASP A 183 -1.43 10.73 13.55
C ASP A 183 -1.77 9.74 12.43
N GLN A 184 -2.95 9.95 11.85
CA GLN A 184 -3.52 9.11 10.81
C GLN A 184 -3.66 9.92 9.53
N TYR A 185 -3.07 9.41 8.45
CA TYR A 185 -3.12 10.05 7.14
C TYR A 185 -3.70 9.08 6.13
N CYS A 186 -4.57 9.59 5.25
CA CYS A 186 -4.87 8.82 4.04
C CYS A 186 -3.65 8.83 3.10
N ASN A 187 -3.55 7.82 2.23
CA ASN A 187 -2.43 7.66 1.29
C ASN A 187 -2.12 8.95 0.52
N GLU A 188 -3.15 9.60 -0.04
CA GLU A 188 -2.99 10.81 -0.85
C GLU A 188 -2.46 12.00 -0.03
N CYS A 189 -3.02 12.24 1.16
CA CYS A 189 -2.56 13.34 2.00
C CYS A 189 -1.14 13.10 2.53
N LEU A 190 -0.77 11.86 2.86
CA LEU A 190 0.58 11.54 3.28
C LEU A 190 1.58 11.74 2.15
N LYS A 191 1.25 11.27 0.95
CA LYS A 191 2.05 11.45 -0.27
C LYS A 191 2.31 12.93 -0.55
N GLN A 192 1.26 13.75 -0.52
CA GLN A 192 1.40 15.21 -0.68
C GLN A 192 2.25 15.84 0.42
N HIS A 193 2.13 15.38 1.67
CA HIS A 193 2.96 15.86 2.78
C HIS A 193 4.45 15.53 2.56
N VAL A 194 4.76 14.32 2.12
CA VAL A 194 6.13 13.89 1.82
C VAL A 194 6.73 14.70 0.67
N LEU A 195 5.99 14.85 -0.43
CA LEU A 195 6.42 15.57 -1.62
C LEU A 195 6.41 17.10 -1.46
N ALA A 196 5.72 17.65 -0.45
CA ALA A 196 5.58 19.10 -0.27
C ALA A 196 6.92 19.84 -0.18
N SER A 197 7.94 19.20 0.39
CA SER A 197 9.30 19.77 0.48
C SER A 197 9.91 20.01 -0.91
N ILE A 198 9.71 19.06 -1.82
CA ILE A 198 10.22 19.06 -3.19
C ILE A 198 9.39 20.02 -4.05
N THR A 199 8.06 19.88 -4.04
CA THR A 199 7.16 20.70 -4.86
C THR A 199 7.25 22.19 -4.52
N ARG A 200 7.51 22.54 -3.26
CA ARG A 200 7.67 23.93 -2.82
C ARG A 200 9.10 24.45 -2.94
N GLY A 201 10.05 23.63 -3.42
CA GLY A 201 11.46 23.99 -3.51
C GLY A 201 12.09 24.34 -2.16
N ASN A 202 11.56 23.81 -1.05
CA ASN A 202 12.01 24.12 0.30
C ASN A 202 12.55 22.88 0.99
N LEU A 203 13.82 22.60 0.71
CA LEU A 203 14.57 21.50 1.30
C LEU A 203 14.68 21.59 2.82
N ASN A 204 14.39 22.73 3.47
CA ASN A 204 14.42 22.80 4.94
C ASN A 204 13.36 21.89 5.59
N LEU A 205 12.29 21.55 4.86
CA LEU A 205 11.25 20.64 5.30
C LEU A 205 11.65 19.16 5.17
N PHE A 206 12.81 18.89 4.59
CA PHE A 206 13.37 17.55 4.43
C PHE A 206 14.25 17.17 5.63
N PRO A 207 14.29 15.92 6.11
CA PRO A 207 13.48 14.77 5.70
C PRO A 207 12.00 14.91 6.08
N PRO A 208 11.10 14.29 5.30
CA PRO A 208 9.67 14.31 5.58
C PRO A 208 9.42 13.73 6.97
N SER A 209 8.79 14.53 7.82
CA SER A 209 8.58 14.18 9.23
C SER A 209 7.19 14.56 9.72
N CYS A 210 6.71 13.80 10.69
CA CYS A 210 5.51 14.06 11.47
C CYS A 210 5.94 14.39 12.90
N HIS A 211 5.58 15.57 13.43
CA HIS A 211 5.97 15.95 14.79
C HIS A 211 7.48 15.83 15.06
N ARG A 212 8.32 16.14 14.06
CA ARG A 212 9.80 15.98 14.06
C ARG A 212 10.31 14.54 14.15
N ARG A 213 9.44 13.55 13.95
CA ARG A 213 9.83 12.14 13.78
C ARG A 213 9.90 11.85 12.27
N PRO A 214 11.02 11.34 11.75
CA PRO A 214 11.12 10.97 10.35
C PRO A 214 10.07 9.89 10.04
N ILE A 215 9.46 9.99 8.87
CA ILE A 215 8.61 8.93 8.32
C ILE A 215 9.54 7.83 7.80
N SER A 216 9.22 6.55 8.03
CA SER A 216 10.08 5.44 7.60
C SER A 216 10.05 5.27 6.09
N ASP A 217 11.18 4.81 5.54
CA ASP A 217 11.35 4.59 4.10
C ASP A 217 10.37 3.54 3.56
N GLU A 218 10.01 2.54 4.37
CA GLU A 218 8.99 1.53 4.03
C GLU A 218 7.61 2.17 3.77
N VAL A 219 7.21 3.12 4.61
CA VAL A 219 5.93 3.82 4.45
C VAL A 219 5.98 4.71 3.21
N ILE A 220 7.10 5.41 2.99
CA ILE A 220 7.34 6.26 1.81
C ILE A 220 7.26 5.40 0.53
N ALA A 221 7.92 4.24 0.50
CA ALA A 221 7.89 3.31 -0.63
C ALA A 221 6.49 2.74 -0.91
N SER A 222 5.63 2.61 0.11
CA SER A 222 4.27 2.10 -0.08
C SER A 222 3.30 3.10 -0.72
N ILE A 223 3.59 4.41 -0.64
CA ILE A 223 2.68 5.47 -1.10
C ILE A 223 3.14 6.18 -2.37
N LEU A 224 4.44 6.13 -2.68
CA LEU A 224 5.04 6.81 -3.83
C LEU A 224 5.23 5.83 -5.00
N ASN A 225 5.05 6.32 -6.22
CA ASN A 225 5.46 5.58 -7.41
C ASN A 225 6.97 5.70 -7.64
N GLU A 226 7.52 4.95 -8.62
CA GLU A 226 8.97 4.97 -8.88
C GLU A 226 9.47 6.36 -9.27
N GLU A 227 8.74 7.11 -10.11
CA GLU A 227 9.12 8.46 -10.53
C GLU A 227 9.20 9.44 -9.34
N GLU A 228 8.29 9.33 -8.39
CA GLU A 228 8.25 10.17 -7.19
C GLU A 228 9.31 9.76 -6.16
N LEU A 229 9.65 8.47 -6.08
CA LEU A 229 10.78 7.99 -5.29
C LEU A 229 12.10 8.52 -5.85
N GLU A 230 12.26 8.55 -7.18
CA GLU A 230 13.44 9.17 -7.81
C GLU A 230 13.52 10.67 -7.51
N LEU A 231 12.39 11.40 -7.55
CA LEU A 231 12.35 12.80 -7.14
C LEU A 231 12.82 12.98 -5.68
N LEU A 232 12.37 12.10 -4.78
CA LEU A 232 12.75 12.13 -3.37
C LEU A 232 14.23 11.84 -3.17
N ARG A 233 14.78 10.82 -3.83
CA ARG A 233 16.22 10.49 -3.83
C ARG A 233 17.06 11.67 -4.34
N ARG A 234 16.64 12.33 -5.43
CA ARG A 234 17.34 13.52 -5.93
C ARG A 234 17.32 14.67 -4.92
N ALA A 235 16.19 14.90 -4.24
CA ALA A 235 16.10 15.91 -3.19
C ALA A 235 16.98 15.58 -1.96
N GLU A 236 17.14 14.30 -1.62
CA GLU A 236 18.08 13.85 -0.58
C GLU A 236 19.52 14.20 -0.92
N VAL A 237 19.96 13.87 -2.14
CA VAL A 237 21.30 14.19 -2.65
C VAL A 237 21.50 15.71 -2.68
N GLU A 238 20.51 16.46 -3.17
CA GLU A 238 20.56 17.91 -3.19
C GLU A 238 20.74 18.47 -1.77
N LYS A 239 19.96 17.98 -0.80
CA LYS A 239 20.07 18.43 0.59
C LYS A 239 21.43 18.10 1.20
N ALA A 240 21.94 16.89 0.98
CA ALA A 240 23.24 16.45 1.46
C ALA A 240 24.41 17.23 0.83
N THR A 241 24.22 17.72 -0.41
CA THR A 241 25.25 18.46 -1.14
C THR A 241 25.50 19.84 -0.52
N THR A 242 26.72 20.10 -0.05
CA THR A 242 27.09 21.38 0.57
C THR A 242 27.11 22.53 -0.45
N ARG A 243 27.82 22.34 -1.57
CA ARG A 243 27.95 23.33 -2.65
C ARG A 243 27.08 22.91 -3.83
N LYS A 244 25.79 23.21 -3.72
CA LYS A 244 24.81 22.91 -4.76
C LYS A 244 25.12 23.70 -6.04
N THR A 245 24.98 23.04 -7.18
CA THR A 245 25.09 23.64 -8.51
C THR A 245 23.77 23.42 -9.21
N TYR A 246 23.21 24.48 -9.78
CA TYR A 246 21.96 24.44 -10.54
C TYR A 246 22.23 24.79 -11.99
N CYS A 247 21.38 24.29 -12.88
CA CYS A 247 21.45 24.61 -14.29
C CYS A 247 21.23 26.11 -14.51
N ALA A 248 22.16 26.77 -15.21
CA ALA A 248 22.08 28.20 -15.52
C ALA A 248 21.08 28.54 -16.65
N ALA A 249 20.49 27.54 -17.31
CA ALA A 249 19.45 27.79 -18.30
C ALA A 249 18.18 28.32 -17.62
N VAL A 250 17.67 29.45 -18.11
CA VAL A 250 16.55 30.21 -17.51
C VAL A 250 15.30 29.36 -17.31
N ASP A 251 14.99 28.49 -18.26
CA ASP A 251 13.79 27.64 -18.24
C ASP A 251 14.00 26.30 -17.52
N CYS A 252 15.20 26.04 -16.98
CA CYS A 252 15.53 24.76 -16.35
C CYS A 252 15.75 24.89 -14.84
N GLY A 253 16.83 25.53 -14.40
CA GLY A 253 17.13 25.69 -12.97
C GLY A 253 17.33 24.39 -12.17
N GLU A 254 17.36 23.21 -12.81
CA GLU A 254 17.42 21.91 -12.13
C GLU A 254 18.74 21.76 -11.36
N PHE A 255 18.68 21.09 -10.20
CA PHE A 255 19.87 20.70 -9.45
C PHE A 255 20.72 19.73 -10.29
N ILE A 256 22.03 19.98 -10.34
CA ILE A 256 22.99 19.11 -11.02
C ILE A 256 23.73 18.30 -9.95
N GLU A 257 23.60 16.98 -10.04
CA GLU A 257 24.28 16.05 -9.15
C GLU A 257 25.80 16.18 -9.24
N PRO A 258 26.54 16.00 -8.13
CA PRO A 258 28.00 16.12 -8.12
C PRO A 258 28.72 15.26 -9.16
N GLU A 259 28.16 14.11 -9.53
CA GLU A 259 28.72 13.18 -10.52
C GLU A 259 28.71 13.74 -11.94
N ALA A 260 27.79 14.66 -12.24
CA ALA A 260 27.70 15.33 -13.53
C ALA A 260 28.52 16.63 -13.59
N ILE A 261 29.43 16.84 -12.63
CA ILE A 261 30.26 18.03 -12.51
C ILE A 261 31.73 17.67 -12.77
N ASP A 262 32.29 18.22 -13.85
CA ASP A 262 33.72 18.17 -14.15
C ASP A 262 34.46 19.37 -13.51
N ASP A 263 35.79 19.39 -13.62
CA ASP A 263 36.66 20.47 -13.12
C ASP A 263 36.36 21.88 -13.67
N THR A 264 35.57 21.99 -14.74
CA THR A 264 35.31 23.27 -15.41
C THR A 264 33.84 23.55 -15.68
N LYS A 265 33.01 22.50 -15.79
CA LYS A 265 31.61 22.62 -16.23
C LYS A 265 30.74 21.56 -15.56
N ALA A 266 29.50 21.91 -15.30
CA ALA A 266 28.45 21.03 -14.82
C ALA A 266 27.48 20.73 -15.96
N TYR A 267 27.21 19.44 -16.21
CA TYR A 267 26.31 18.98 -17.26
C TYR A 267 24.90 18.75 -16.69
N CYS A 268 23.89 19.38 -17.29
CA CYS A 268 22.50 19.16 -16.91
C CYS A 268 21.90 18.00 -17.72
N THR A 269 21.52 16.91 -17.05
CA THR A 269 20.87 15.74 -17.69
C THR A 269 19.48 16.05 -18.22
N HIS A 270 18.79 17.05 -17.65
CA HIS A 270 17.43 17.43 -18.04
C HIS A 270 17.37 18.21 -19.37
N CYS A 271 18.16 19.29 -19.51
CA CYS A 271 18.14 20.14 -20.70
C CYS A 271 19.40 20.06 -21.57
N SER A 272 20.38 19.22 -21.20
CA SER A 272 21.68 19.08 -21.87
C SER A 272 22.55 20.35 -21.91
N ALA A 273 22.15 21.42 -21.22
CA ALA A 273 22.96 22.63 -21.09
C ALA A 273 24.16 22.38 -20.17
N HIS A 274 25.21 23.17 -20.37
CA HIS A 274 26.38 23.17 -19.52
C HIS A 274 26.44 24.47 -18.70
N THR A 275 26.77 24.35 -17.43
CA THR A 275 26.92 25.48 -16.50
C THR A 275 28.37 25.61 -16.09
N CYS A 276 28.94 26.82 -16.11
CA CYS A 276 30.29 27.06 -15.61
C CYS A 276 30.31 26.97 -14.09
N ILE A 277 31.18 26.13 -13.51
CA ILE A 277 31.23 25.96 -12.05
C ILE A 277 31.83 27.16 -11.30
N LYS A 278 32.55 28.03 -12.01
CA LYS A 278 33.23 29.21 -11.43
C LYS A 278 32.27 30.40 -11.28
N CYS A 279 31.60 30.79 -12.37
CA CYS A 279 30.66 31.92 -12.36
C CYS A 279 29.19 31.52 -12.21
N ARG A 280 28.86 30.23 -12.31
CA ARG A 280 27.48 29.68 -12.25
C ARG A 280 26.56 30.19 -13.38
N SER A 281 27.12 30.75 -14.44
CA SER A 281 26.40 31.10 -15.68
C SER A 281 26.46 29.97 -16.71
N LEU A 282 25.76 30.12 -17.84
CA LEU A 282 25.91 29.21 -18.97
C LEU A 282 27.38 29.08 -19.36
N PHE A 283 27.79 27.85 -19.69
CA PHE A 283 29.17 27.54 -20.02
C PHE A 283 29.65 28.39 -21.20
N HIS A 284 30.84 28.96 -21.05
CA HIS A 284 31.47 29.82 -22.03
C HIS A 284 32.94 29.41 -22.23
N ALA A 285 33.49 29.72 -23.39
CA ALA A 285 34.91 29.59 -23.65
C ALA A 285 35.65 30.83 -23.12
N GLY A 286 36.81 30.63 -22.50
CA GLY A 286 37.62 31.71 -21.91
C GLY A 286 37.31 32.02 -20.45
N ASP A 287 37.85 33.12 -19.95
CA ASP A 287 37.74 33.51 -18.55
C ASP A 287 36.32 34.00 -18.20
N CYS A 288 35.93 33.79 -16.94
CA CYS A 288 34.67 34.29 -16.43
C CYS A 288 34.70 35.81 -16.39
N ILE A 289 33.74 36.45 -17.08
CA ILE A 289 33.54 37.89 -16.99
C ILE A 289 32.92 38.18 -15.62
N PRO A 290 33.55 39.01 -14.76
CA PRO A 290 32.97 39.41 -13.50
C PRO A 290 31.67 40.16 -13.75
N ASP A 291 30.61 39.77 -13.05
CA ASP A 291 29.37 40.52 -13.07
C ASP A 291 29.56 41.81 -12.24
N GLU A 292 29.35 42.96 -12.89
CA GLU A 292 29.49 44.28 -12.26
C GLU A 292 28.50 44.45 -11.09
N GLU A 293 27.30 43.88 -11.17
CA GLU A 293 26.30 43.96 -10.10
C GLU A 293 26.75 43.13 -8.89
N VAL A 294 27.22 41.90 -9.12
CA VAL A 294 27.77 41.04 -8.06
C VAL A 294 28.98 41.71 -7.40
N THR A 295 29.83 42.34 -8.19
CA THR A 295 30.99 43.08 -7.69
C THR A 295 30.54 44.26 -6.82
N GLY A 296 29.52 45.01 -7.23
CA GLY A 296 28.92 46.08 -6.43
C GLY A 296 28.34 45.60 -5.10
N VAL A 297 27.67 44.45 -5.08
CA VAL A 297 27.14 43.83 -3.86
C VAL A 297 28.26 43.40 -2.91
N ILE A 298 29.36 42.85 -3.43
CA ILE A 298 30.53 42.48 -2.61
C ILE A 298 31.17 43.73 -2.00
N GLN A 299 31.36 44.80 -2.78
CA GLN A 299 31.90 46.05 -2.26
C GLN A 299 31.01 46.69 -1.19
N LEU A 300 29.69 46.64 -1.38
CA LEU A 300 28.72 47.11 -0.39
C LEU A 300 28.76 46.24 0.89
N SER A 301 28.87 44.92 0.73
CA SER A 301 29.03 43.96 1.84
C SER A 301 30.23 44.32 2.71
N ASP A 302 31.39 44.61 2.10
CA ASP A 302 32.60 44.99 2.82
C ASP A 302 32.42 46.30 3.60
N GLN A 303 31.73 47.29 3.01
CA GLN A 303 31.44 48.57 3.67
C GLN A 303 30.48 48.41 4.86
N GLN A 304 29.50 47.50 4.76
CA GLN A 304 28.49 47.26 5.79
C GLN A 304 28.91 46.18 6.80
N ASN A 305 30.12 45.61 6.68
CA ASN A 305 30.59 44.46 7.46
C ASN A 305 29.67 43.23 7.37
N TRP A 306 28.97 43.05 6.24
CA TRP A 306 28.27 41.82 5.95
C TRP A 306 29.28 40.70 5.64
N GLN A 307 28.89 39.45 5.88
CA GLN A 307 29.78 38.30 5.72
C GLN A 307 29.18 37.31 4.71
N GLN A 308 30.02 36.62 3.96
CA GLN A 308 29.58 35.54 3.08
C GLN A 308 29.46 34.23 3.87
N CYS A 309 28.34 33.52 3.72
CA CYS A 309 28.17 32.20 4.30
C CYS A 309 29.13 31.19 3.66
N PHE A 310 29.94 30.49 4.47
CA PHE A 310 30.91 29.51 3.98
C PHE A 310 30.30 28.32 3.22
N SER A 311 29.02 28.00 3.49
CA SER A 311 28.35 26.87 2.83
C SER A 311 27.78 27.24 1.46
N CYS A 312 27.16 28.42 1.32
CA CYS A 312 26.40 28.79 0.11
C CYS A 312 26.90 30.06 -0.60
N ASN A 313 27.88 30.78 -0.03
CA ASN A 313 28.43 32.06 -0.48
C ASN A 313 27.40 33.18 -0.64
N ARG A 314 26.22 33.06 -0.01
CA ARG A 314 25.25 34.16 0.07
C ARG A 314 25.72 35.17 1.12
N VAL A 315 25.55 36.46 0.84
CA VAL A 315 25.88 37.56 1.76
C VAL A 315 24.84 37.61 2.88
N VAL A 316 25.31 37.72 4.12
CA VAL A 316 24.48 37.71 5.33
C VAL A 316 24.85 38.91 6.20
N GLU A 317 23.82 39.64 6.61
CA GLU A 317 23.94 40.70 7.60
C GLU A 317 23.89 40.10 9.01
N LYS A 318 24.85 40.49 9.86
CA LYS A 318 24.79 40.21 11.29
C LYS A 318 24.20 41.42 12.00
N MET A 319 23.11 41.21 12.72
CA MET A 319 22.62 42.26 13.63
C MET A 319 23.70 42.56 14.69
N GLY A 320 24.04 43.84 14.87
CA GLY A 320 25.14 44.29 15.74
C GLY A 320 24.99 43.92 17.23
N PHE A 321 23.83 43.39 17.62
CA PHE A 321 23.52 42.84 18.93
C PHE A 321 22.94 41.43 18.76
N GLY A 322 23.37 40.48 19.59
CA GLY A 322 22.83 39.11 19.58
C GLY A 322 23.87 38.00 19.66
N CYS A 323 23.41 36.77 19.45
CA CYS A 323 24.24 35.57 19.47
C CYS A 323 25.19 35.54 18.27
N ASN A 324 26.40 35.01 18.45
CA ASN A 324 27.37 34.79 17.35
C ASN A 324 27.06 33.53 16.52
N HIS A 325 26.06 32.75 16.90
CA HIS A 325 25.64 31.54 16.19
C HIS A 325 24.69 31.90 15.04
N MET A 326 25.14 31.67 13.80
CA MET A 326 24.37 31.87 12.57
C MET A 326 24.02 30.49 11.99
N THR A 327 22.76 30.25 11.66
CA THR A 327 22.23 29.06 10.96
C THR A 327 21.69 29.42 9.61
#